data_AF-A0A561EMJ1-F1
#
_entry.id   AF-A0A561EMJ1-F1
#
_cell.length_a   1.000
_cell.length_b   1.000
_cell.length_c   1.000
_cell.angle_alpha   90.00
_cell.angle_beta   90.00
_cell.angle_gamma   90.00
#
_symmetry.space_group_name_H-M   'P 1'
#
loop_
_entity.id
_entity.type
_entity.pdbx_description
1 polymer ?
#
loop_
_entity_poly.entity_id
_entity_poly.type
_entity_poly.pdbx_seq_one_letter_code
_entity_poly.pdbx_strand_id
1 'polypeptide(L)'
;MRSIGEMARDSGLSVSALRFYDGAGVFGPARVDPQTGYRWYAQEQLADARLIARLRRVGMPLADISRVLTADPAQARRTLDGHLRRLEDGLSDARRELSTVRTLLDQRENPMNPTRLTVPAPELAAALDAVRFAASTEAALAGVLLELEPDALRLVATDRYRLAVSQAPATGLTGPTASAIAPTAFVDELRALLDGDGDTELVIDGDRLTATTAAGRRVTGERIDQDYPDYRRMLRLEPTHQLPVDTAALRRTLGSGATRSMVRSQDGTACEVSVLTVTPDGSLGIADEDTEGPRIGVNREFLLEALAAGGRDQLVLELGGPVAPLAIRFPDRQDTFSLLMPTALS
;
A
#
# COMPACT_ATOMS: atom_id res chain seq x y z
N MET A 1 -14.88 46.49 -1.48
CA MET A 1 -14.75 45.94 -2.84
C MET A 1 -13.32 46.17 -3.32
N ARG A 2 -12.71 45.17 -3.96
CA ARG A 2 -11.36 45.23 -4.54
C ARG A 2 -11.43 45.12 -6.06
N SER A 3 -10.56 45.84 -6.76
CA SER A 3 -10.32 45.63 -8.18
C SER A 3 -9.64 44.28 -8.43
N ILE A 4 -9.71 43.76 -9.66
CA ILE A 4 -9.00 42.52 -10.03
C ILE A 4 -7.49 42.59 -9.78
N GLY A 5 -6.87 43.78 -9.91
CA GLY A 5 -5.44 43.98 -9.67
C GLY A 5 -5.08 43.93 -8.18
N GLU A 6 -5.88 44.56 -7.32
CA GLU A 6 -5.72 44.48 -5.87
C GLU A 6 -5.98 43.05 -5.37
N MET A 7 -7.03 42.42 -5.89
CA MET A 7 -7.35 41.03 -5.58
C MET A 7 -6.22 40.07 -5.93
N ALA A 8 -5.61 40.24 -7.12
CA ALA A 8 -4.45 39.46 -7.55
C ALA A 8 -3.27 39.63 -6.59
N ARG A 9 -2.94 40.89 -6.26
CA ARG A 9 -1.83 41.21 -5.35
C ARG A 9 -2.03 40.61 -3.95
N ASP A 10 -3.22 40.76 -3.39
CA ASP A 10 -3.50 40.37 -1.99
C ASP A 10 -3.71 38.86 -1.80
N SER A 11 -4.13 38.16 -2.86
CA SER A 11 -4.34 36.70 -2.86
C SER A 11 -3.10 35.91 -3.28
N GLY A 12 -2.17 36.53 -4.02
CA GLY A 12 -1.04 35.84 -4.64
C GLY A 12 -1.40 35.09 -5.92
N LEU A 13 -2.61 35.31 -6.47
CA LEU A 13 -3.00 34.86 -7.81
C LEU A 13 -2.65 35.92 -8.85
N SER A 14 -2.32 35.52 -10.08
CA SER A 14 -2.21 36.48 -11.18
C SER A 14 -3.60 36.96 -11.64
N VAL A 15 -3.66 38.12 -12.27
CA VAL A 15 -4.89 38.62 -12.93
C VAL A 15 -5.40 37.62 -13.98
N SER A 16 -4.49 36.96 -14.71
CA SER A 16 -4.85 35.89 -15.66
C SER A 16 -5.44 34.67 -14.96
N ALA A 17 -4.92 34.28 -13.80
CA ALA A 17 -5.46 33.18 -13.02
C ALA A 17 -6.87 33.50 -12.50
N LEU A 18 -7.11 34.72 -12.00
CA LEU A 18 -8.45 35.15 -11.57
C LEU A 18 -9.47 35.09 -12.71
N ARG A 19 -9.09 35.51 -13.92
CA ARG A 19 -9.94 35.38 -15.12
C ARG A 19 -10.17 33.92 -15.54
N PHE A 20 -9.14 33.08 -15.39
CA PHE A 20 -9.25 31.66 -15.69
C PHE A 20 -10.22 30.97 -14.74
N TYR A 21 -10.14 31.23 -13.42
CA TYR A 21 -11.06 30.62 -12.44
C TYR A 21 -12.50 31.13 -12.58
N ASP A 22 -12.68 32.39 -12.99
CA ASP A 22 -13.98 32.96 -13.35
C ASP A 22 -14.58 32.20 -14.55
N GLY A 23 -13.81 32.06 -15.64
CA GLY A 23 -14.26 31.32 -16.83
C GLY A 23 -14.48 29.82 -16.60
N ALA A 24 -13.77 29.22 -15.65
CA ALA A 24 -13.94 27.83 -15.25
C ALA A 24 -15.07 27.61 -14.22
N GLY A 25 -15.74 28.67 -13.76
CA GLY A 25 -16.83 28.59 -12.78
C GLY A 25 -16.37 28.22 -11.36
N VAL A 26 -15.07 28.35 -11.05
CA VAL A 26 -14.48 27.97 -9.75
C VAL A 26 -14.43 29.15 -8.78
N PHE A 27 -14.12 30.35 -9.29
CA PHE A 27 -14.04 31.56 -8.47
C PHE A 27 -14.28 32.81 -9.32
N GLY A 28 -15.45 33.42 -9.15
CA GLY A 28 -15.91 34.56 -9.94
C GLY A 28 -15.90 35.89 -9.18
N PRO A 29 -16.00 37.03 -9.88
CA PRO A 29 -16.15 38.35 -9.26
C PRO A 29 -17.52 38.49 -8.60
N ALA A 30 -17.59 39.20 -7.48
CA ALA A 30 -18.86 39.57 -6.85
C ALA A 30 -19.71 40.51 -7.71
N ARG A 31 -19.06 41.36 -8.53
CA ARG A 31 -19.73 42.24 -9.48
C ARG A 31 -18.88 42.45 -10.73
N VAL A 32 -19.54 42.43 -11.88
CA VAL A 32 -18.97 42.90 -13.15
C VAL A 32 -19.68 44.19 -13.53
N ASP A 33 -18.92 45.23 -13.85
CA ASP A 33 -19.46 46.49 -14.37
C ASP A 33 -20.06 46.26 -15.76
N PRO A 34 -21.35 46.54 -15.98
CA PRO A 34 -22.04 46.23 -17.23
C PRO A 34 -21.62 47.13 -18.40
N GLN A 35 -21.02 48.31 -18.15
CA GLN A 35 -20.59 49.24 -19.20
C GLN A 35 -19.11 49.04 -19.55
N THR A 36 -18.27 48.77 -18.56
CA THR A 36 -16.80 48.68 -18.76
C THR A 36 -16.27 47.25 -18.73
N GLY A 37 -17.06 46.27 -18.30
CA GLY A 37 -16.63 44.89 -18.09
C GLY A 37 -15.66 44.70 -16.92
N TYR A 38 -15.50 45.73 -16.08
CA TYR A 38 -14.54 45.71 -14.98
C TYR A 38 -14.99 44.79 -13.85
N ARG A 39 -14.06 43.99 -13.32
CA ARG A 39 -14.34 42.97 -12.29
C ARG A 39 -14.01 43.47 -10.90
N TRP A 40 -14.98 43.34 -10.01
CA TRP A 40 -14.89 43.71 -8.60
C TRP A 40 -15.13 42.50 -7.70
N TYR A 41 -14.27 42.34 -6.70
CA TYR A 41 -14.30 41.25 -5.72
C TYR A 41 -14.66 41.79 -4.34
N ALA A 42 -15.44 41.02 -3.58
CA ALA A 42 -15.79 41.39 -2.21
C ALA A 42 -14.59 41.20 -1.26
N GLN A 43 -14.67 41.76 -0.05
CA GLN A 43 -13.57 41.67 0.91
C GLN A 43 -13.38 40.22 1.38
N GLU A 44 -14.49 39.52 1.53
CA GLU A 44 -14.68 38.18 2.06
C GLU A 44 -14.12 37.12 1.11
N GLN A 45 -14.22 37.36 -0.21
CA GLN A 45 -13.68 36.50 -1.26
C GLN A 45 -12.14 36.38 -1.23
N LEU A 46 -11.46 37.24 -0.47
CA LEU A 46 -10.00 37.18 -0.32
C LEU A 46 -9.53 35.90 0.36
N ALA A 47 -10.29 35.37 1.32
CA ALA A 47 -9.94 34.13 2.00
C ALA A 47 -9.91 32.95 1.02
N ASP A 48 -10.96 32.82 0.21
CA ASP A 48 -11.09 31.77 -0.80
C ASP A 48 -10.02 31.88 -1.88
N ALA A 49 -9.72 33.08 -2.36
CA ALA A 49 -8.66 33.25 -3.36
C ALA A 49 -7.27 32.91 -2.81
N ARG A 50 -6.99 33.22 -1.52
CA ARG A 50 -5.76 32.81 -0.85
C ARG A 50 -5.71 31.28 -0.71
N LEU A 51 -6.84 30.65 -0.40
CA LEU A 51 -6.95 29.20 -0.33
C LEU A 51 -6.66 28.58 -1.71
N ILE A 52 -7.29 29.05 -2.78
CA ILE A 52 -7.02 28.62 -4.16
C ILE A 52 -5.53 28.74 -4.49
N ALA A 53 -4.90 29.86 -4.13
CA ALA A 53 -3.47 30.08 -4.36
C ALA A 53 -2.59 29.03 -3.66
N ARG A 54 -2.95 28.63 -2.43
CA ARG A 54 -2.24 27.59 -1.67
C ARG A 54 -2.43 26.21 -2.29
N LEU A 55 -3.68 25.85 -2.62
CA LEU A 55 -4.01 24.56 -3.24
C LEU A 55 -3.33 24.37 -4.60
N ARG A 56 -3.24 25.44 -5.39
CA ARG A 56 -2.52 25.41 -6.67
C ARG A 56 -1.02 25.16 -6.50
N ARG A 57 -0.38 25.72 -5.46
CA ARG A 57 1.07 25.51 -5.23
C ARG A 57 1.42 24.07 -4.91
N VAL A 58 0.50 23.35 -4.28
CA VAL A 58 0.65 21.90 -4.01
C VAL A 58 0.13 21.04 -5.17
N GLY A 59 -0.12 21.63 -6.35
CA GLY A 59 -0.50 20.91 -7.55
C GLY A 59 -1.91 20.29 -7.51
N MET A 60 -2.82 20.81 -6.68
CA MET A 60 -4.18 20.27 -6.60
C MET A 60 -4.95 20.47 -7.93
N PRO A 61 -5.61 19.43 -8.47
CA PRO A 61 -6.43 19.53 -9.67
C PRO A 61 -7.59 20.53 -9.53
N LEU A 62 -7.95 21.21 -10.61
CA LEU A 62 -8.99 22.24 -10.63
C LEU A 62 -10.34 21.76 -10.09
N ALA A 63 -10.73 20.53 -10.42
CA ALA A 63 -11.97 19.92 -9.95
C ALA A 63 -11.98 19.70 -8.43
N ASP A 64 -10.82 19.34 -7.85
CA ASP A 64 -10.67 19.13 -6.41
C ASP A 64 -10.66 20.49 -5.67
N ILE A 65 -10.03 21.52 -6.26
CA ILE A 65 -10.09 22.90 -5.74
C ILE A 65 -11.55 23.37 -5.63
N SER A 66 -12.36 23.16 -6.67
CA SER A 66 -13.78 23.53 -6.67
C SER A 66 -14.55 22.79 -5.57
N ARG A 67 -14.30 21.48 -5.39
CA ARG A 67 -14.91 20.68 -4.31
C ARG A 67 -14.52 21.22 -2.93
N VAL A 68 -13.26 21.54 -2.70
CA VAL A 68 -12.80 22.09 -1.40
C VAL A 68 -13.49 23.42 -1.07
N LEU A 69 -13.75 24.27 -2.07
CA LEU A 69 -14.40 25.58 -1.86
C LEU A 69 -15.90 25.50 -1.56
N THR A 70 -16.57 24.46 -2.08
CA THR A 70 -18.04 24.36 -2.07
C THR A 70 -18.58 23.33 -1.07
N ALA A 71 -17.73 22.40 -0.63
CA ALA A 71 -18.10 21.31 0.26
C ALA A 71 -18.10 21.72 1.75
N ASP A 72 -18.73 20.88 2.57
CA ASP A 72 -18.65 21.01 4.02
C ASP A 72 -17.20 20.78 4.54
N PRO A 73 -16.87 21.22 5.78
CA PRO A 73 -15.51 21.09 6.31
C PRO A 73 -15.00 19.64 6.39
N ALA A 74 -15.87 18.65 6.55
CA ALA A 74 -15.46 17.25 6.64
C ALA A 74 -15.08 16.70 5.25
N GLN A 75 -15.86 17.02 4.23
CA GLN A 75 -15.58 16.63 2.85
C GLN A 75 -14.38 17.38 2.25
N ALA A 76 -14.21 18.65 2.60
CA ALA A 76 -13.01 19.42 2.24
C ALA A 76 -11.74 18.77 2.81
N ARG A 77 -11.75 18.38 4.11
CA ARG A 77 -10.64 17.65 4.74
C ARG A 77 -10.35 16.32 4.04
N ARG A 78 -11.38 15.50 3.77
CA ARG A 78 -11.20 14.24 3.02
C ARG A 78 -10.53 14.45 1.66
N THR A 79 -10.90 15.52 0.94
CA THR A 79 -10.31 15.86 -0.35
C THR A 79 -8.84 16.27 -0.21
N LEU A 80 -8.50 17.02 0.85
CA LEU A 80 -7.11 17.38 1.17
C LEU A 80 -6.28 16.15 1.52
N ASP A 81 -6.81 15.27 2.38
CA ASP A 81 -6.12 14.06 2.84
C ASP A 81 -5.88 13.08 1.68
N GLY A 82 -6.85 12.94 0.77
CA GLY A 82 -6.66 12.18 -0.47
C GLY A 82 -5.59 12.78 -1.38
N HIS A 83 -5.53 14.11 -1.51
CA HIS A 83 -4.49 14.77 -2.29
C HIS A 83 -3.09 14.65 -1.66
N LEU A 84 -2.99 14.77 -0.34
CA LEU A 84 -1.74 14.57 0.38
C LEU A 84 -1.21 13.16 0.16
N ARG A 85 -2.05 12.14 0.32
CA ARG A 85 -1.69 10.73 0.04
C ARG A 85 -1.17 10.54 -1.39
N ARG A 86 -1.84 11.11 -2.40
CA ARG A 86 -1.35 11.06 -3.80
C ARG A 86 0.03 11.70 -3.99
N LEU A 87 0.33 12.81 -3.29
CA LEU A 87 1.64 13.46 -3.36
C LEU A 87 2.72 12.63 -2.66
N GLU A 88 2.41 12.06 -1.50
CA GLU A 88 3.31 11.18 -0.76
C GLU A 88 3.62 9.90 -1.55
N ASP A 89 2.61 9.29 -2.14
CA ASP A 89 2.76 8.13 -3.04
C ASP A 89 3.65 8.49 -4.24
N GLY A 90 3.39 9.63 -4.91
CA GLY A 90 4.18 10.08 -6.04
C GLY A 90 5.65 10.36 -5.68
N LEU A 91 5.91 10.91 -4.49
CA LEU A 91 7.27 11.13 -4.00
C LEU A 91 7.97 9.81 -3.68
N SER A 92 7.25 8.85 -3.08
CA SER A 92 7.75 7.51 -2.81
C SER A 92 8.13 6.79 -4.12
N ASP A 93 7.24 6.83 -5.12
CA ASP A 93 7.47 6.27 -6.46
C ASP A 93 8.70 6.91 -7.11
N ALA A 94 8.81 8.24 -7.10
CA ALA A 94 9.95 8.95 -7.68
C ALA A 94 11.28 8.62 -6.98
N ARG A 95 11.29 8.51 -5.65
CA ARG A 95 12.48 8.10 -4.88
C ARG A 95 12.92 6.68 -5.23
N ARG A 96 11.95 5.75 -5.39
CA ARG A 96 12.23 4.37 -5.79
C ARG A 96 12.79 4.30 -7.20
N GLU A 97 12.21 5.01 -8.16
CA GLU A 97 12.71 5.04 -9.54
C GLU A 97 14.15 5.56 -9.60
N LEU A 98 14.44 6.62 -8.85
CA LEU A 98 15.81 7.13 -8.73
C LEU A 98 16.77 6.12 -8.08
N SER A 99 16.30 5.32 -7.13
CA SER A 99 17.07 4.23 -6.54
C SER A 99 17.37 3.13 -7.57
N THR A 100 16.38 2.72 -8.36
CA THR A 100 16.56 1.74 -9.45
C THR A 100 17.58 2.24 -10.46
N VAL A 101 17.43 3.48 -10.93
CA VAL A 101 18.39 4.11 -11.84
C VAL A 101 19.79 4.12 -11.24
N ARG A 102 19.91 4.41 -9.95
CA ARG A 102 21.20 4.38 -9.25
C ARG A 102 21.79 2.98 -9.18
N THR A 103 21.02 1.96 -8.82
CA THR A 103 21.47 0.56 -8.85
C THR A 103 21.91 0.15 -10.27
N LEU A 104 21.17 0.52 -11.32
CA LEU A 104 21.56 0.21 -12.71
C LEU A 104 22.85 0.91 -13.13
N LEU A 105 23.06 2.16 -12.69
CA LEU A 105 24.31 2.89 -12.91
C LEU A 105 25.46 2.25 -12.12
N ASP A 106 25.24 1.89 -10.85
CA ASP A 106 26.23 1.25 -9.99
C ASP A 106 26.61 -0.15 -10.51
N GLN A 107 25.66 -0.93 -11.04
CA GLN A 107 25.93 -2.22 -11.70
C GLN A 107 26.78 -2.08 -12.96
N ARG A 108 26.59 -0.97 -13.69
CA ARG A 108 27.37 -0.63 -14.88
C ARG A 108 28.77 -0.12 -14.53
N GLU A 109 28.94 0.52 -13.37
CA GLU A 109 30.22 1.07 -12.91
C GLU A 109 31.03 0.08 -12.05
N ASN A 110 30.39 -0.85 -11.34
CA ASN A 110 31.00 -1.83 -10.43
C ASN A 110 30.28 -3.20 -10.50
N PRO A 111 30.54 -4.03 -11.52
CA PRO A 111 29.84 -5.29 -11.74
C PRO A 111 30.08 -6.42 -10.70
N MET A 112 30.78 -6.17 -9.58
CA MET A 112 31.34 -7.25 -8.73
C MET A 112 31.35 -7.02 -7.21
N ASN A 113 30.58 -6.07 -6.67
CA ASN A 113 30.46 -5.96 -5.22
C ASN A 113 29.17 -6.62 -4.72
N PRO A 114 29.27 -7.75 -3.99
CA PRO A 114 28.10 -8.38 -3.42
C PRO A 114 27.47 -7.45 -2.37
N THR A 115 26.15 -7.40 -2.39
CA THR A 115 25.37 -6.64 -1.42
C THR A 115 25.23 -7.47 -0.16
N ARG A 116 25.58 -6.90 1.00
CA ARG A 116 25.50 -7.57 2.30
C ARG A 116 24.60 -6.79 3.23
N LEU A 117 23.79 -7.47 4.02
CA LEU A 117 22.91 -6.88 5.01
C LEU A 117 22.83 -7.78 6.25
N THR A 118 22.83 -7.20 7.43
CA THR A 118 22.71 -7.93 8.71
C THR A 118 21.34 -7.72 9.31
N VAL A 119 20.66 -8.80 9.66
CA VAL A 119 19.29 -8.80 10.20
C VAL A 119 19.25 -9.66 11.48
N PRO A 120 18.62 -9.20 12.57
CA PRO A 120 18.42 -10.03 13.76
C PRO A 120 17.59 -11.28 13.41
N ALA A 121 18.04 -12.47 13.81
CA ALA A 121 17.37 -13.72 13.45
C ALA A 121 15.90 -13.81 13.89
N PRO A 122 15.50 -13.34 15.09
CA PRO A 122 14.09 -13.36 15.49
C PRO A 122 13.19 -12.50 14.60
N GLU A 123 13.69 -11.33 14.17
CA GLU A 123 12.95 -10.43 13.29
C GLU A 123 12.88 -10.98 11.87
N LEU A 124 13.98 -11.56 11.36
CA LEU A 124 13.99 -12.22 10.06
C LEU A 124 13.04 -13.42 10.03
N ALA A 125 13.02 -14.24 11.09
CA ALA A 125 12.11 -15.37 11.22
C ALA A 125 10.65 -14.91 11.20
N ALA A 126 10.31 -13.91 12.00
CA ALA A 126 8.97 -13.33 12.04
C ALA A 126 8.56 -12.74 10.69
N ALA A 127 9.48 -12.09 9.97
CA ALA A 127 9.19 -11.50 8.67
C ALA A 127 9.01 -12.54 7.56
N LEU A 128 9.77 -13.65 7.60
CA LEU A 128 9.58 -14.79 6.69
C LEU A 128 8.24 -15.49 6.95
N ASP A 129 7.91 -15.74 8.21
CA ASP A 129 6.63 -16.36 8.63
C ASP A 129 5.44 -15.48 8.21
N ALA A 130 5.60 -14.16 8.24
CA ALA A 130 4.58 -13.20 7.84
C ALA A 130 4.31 -13.16 6.32
N VAL A 131 5.18 -13.69 5.47
CA VAL A 131 5.02 -13.61 4.00
C VAL A 131 4.98 -14.96 3.30
N ARG A 132 5.67 -15.97 3.81
CA ARG A 132 5.91 -17.24 3.09
C ARG A 132 4.63 -17.95 2.64
N PHE A 133 3.54 -17.81 3.39
CA PHE A 133 2.25 -18.41 3.04
C PHE A 133 1.69 -17.86 1.72
N ALA A 134 2.00 -16.62 1.35
CA ALA A 134 1.48 -15.99 0.13
C ALA A 134 2.27 -16.32 -1.14
N ALA A 135 3.38 -17.06 -1.05
CA ALA A 135 4.16 -17.46 -2.21
C ALA A 135 3.44 -18.58 -2.99
N SER A 136 3.48 -18.51 -4.32
CA SER A 136 2.88 -19.55 -5.17
C SER A 136 3.70 -20.84 -5.14
N THR A 137 3.07 -21.94 -5.55
CA THR A 137 3.77 -23.18 -5.94
C THR A 137 4.10 -23.20 -7.43
N GLU A 138 3.54 -22.28 -8.23
CA GLU A 138 3.87 -22.14 -9.65
C GLU A 138 5.24 -21.48 -9.83
N ALA A 139 6.08 -22.06 -10.69
CA ALA A 139 7.48 -21.68 -10.84
C ALA A 139 7.73 -20.17 -11.05
N ALA A 140 6.81 -19.45 -11.70
CA ALA A 140 6.96 -18.01 -11.96
C ALA A 140 6.83 -17.12 -10.71
N LEU A 141 6.17 -17.63 -9.65
CA LEU A 141 5.92 -16.90 -8.40
C LEU A 141 6.31 -17.75 -7.18
N ALA A 142 7.13 -18.79 -7.39
CA ALA A 142 7.61 -19.71 -6.36
C ALA A 142 8.76 -19.12 -5.53
N GLY A 143 8.62 -17.86 -5.13
CA GLY A 143 9.64 -17.18 -4.36
C GLY A 143 9.15 -15.96 -3.60
N VAL A 144 10.02 -15.49 -2.70
CA VAL A 144 9.86 -14.29 -1.90
C VAL A 144 10.83 -13.25 -2.43
N LEU A 145 10.33 -12.09 -2.85
CA LEU A 145 11.16 -10.96 -3.19
C LEU A 145 11.82 -10.43 -1.91
N LEU A 146 13.14 -10.38 -1.92
CA LEU A 146 13.97 -9.74 -0.89
C LEU A 146 14.46 -8.41 -1.45
N GLU A 147 14.20 -7.31 -0.75
CA GLU A 147 14.75 -5.99 -1.07
C GLU A 147 15.63 -5.53 0.09
N LEU A 148 16.94 -5.39 -0.16
CA LEU A 148 17.92 -4.99 0.84
C LEU A 148 18.02 -3.46 0.83
N GLU A 149 17.43 -2.83 1.85
CA GLU A 149 17.45 -1.39 2.09
C GLU A 149 18.48 -1.08 3.21
N PRO A 150 18.94 0.19 3.36
CA PRO A 150 19.98 0.55 4.33
C PRO A 150 19.65 0.24 5.80
N ASP A 151 18.37 0.31 6.16
CA ASP A 151 17.84 0.21 7.51
C ASP A 151 16.82 -0.93 7.68
N ALA A 152 16.46 -1.62 6.60
CA ALA A 152 15.48 -2.70 6.64
C ALA A 152 15.72 -3.75 5.54
N LEU A 153 15.27 -4.97 5.81
CA LEU A 153 15.00 -5.97 4.79
C LEU A 153 13.49 -5.99 4.55
N ARG A 154 13.06 -5.77 3.30
CA ARG A 154 11.66 -5.95 2.91
C ARG A 154 11.47 -7.30 2.22
N LEU A 155 10.41 -8.00 2.60
CA LEU A 155 10.04 -9.28 2.05
C LEU A 155 8.64 -9.20 1.45
N VAL A 156 8.47 -9.76 0.25
CA VAL A 156 7.19 -9.75 -0.46
C VAL A 156 6.93 -11.11 -1.09
N ALA A 157 5.73 -11.63 -0.88
CA ALA A 157 5.29 -12.88 -1.48
C ALA A 157 3.89 -12.72 -2.09
N THR A 158 3.67 -13.33 -3.26
CA THR A 158 2.38 -13.29 -3.96
C THR A 158 2.14 -14.55 -4.77
N ASP A 159 0.89 -14.91 -4.94
CA ASP A 159 0.41 -16.00 -5.79
C ASP A 159 -0.63 -15.52 -6.83
N ARG A 160 -0.66 -14.19 -7.10
CA ARG A 160 -1.66 -13.44 -7.91
C ARG A 160 -3.00 -13.18 -7.24
N TYR A 161 -3.41 -13.99 -6.26
CA TYR A 161 -4.68 -13.82 -5.53
C TYR A 161 -4.49 -13.15 -4.18
N ARG A 162 -3.27 -13.18 -3.66
CA ARG A 162 -2.89 -12.51 -2.44
C ARG A 162 -1.48 -11.96 -2.52
N LEU A 163 -1.22 -11.01 -1.64
CA LEU A 163 0.09 -10.41 -1.44
C LEU A 163 0.34 -10.36 0.07
N ALA A 164 1.53 -10.71 0.51
CA ALA A 164 1.99 -10.44 1.86
C ALA A 164 3.29 -9.64 1.80
N VAL A 165 3.35 -8.59 2.61
CA VAL A 165 4.53 -7.73 2.75
C VAL A 165 4.91 -7.71 4.22
N SER A 166 6.20 -7.85 4.51
CA SER A 166 6.75 -7.64 5.84
C SER A 166 8.11 -6.96 5.76
N GLN A 167 8.53 -6.36 6.87
CA GLN A 167 9.87 -5.83 7.04
C GLN A 167 10.52 -6.35 8.31
N ALA A 168 11.84 -6.48 8.27
CA ALA A 168 12.69 -6.70 9.43
C ALA A 168 13.71 -5.57 9.51
N PRO A 169 13.98 -4.99 10.70
CA PRO A 169 15.03 -4.01 10.88
C PRO A 169 16.38 -4.62 10.51
N ALA A 170 17.21 -3.86 9.81
CA ALA A 170 18.48 -4.33 9.32
C ALA A 170 19.57 -3.27 9.44
N THR A 171 20.82 -3.70 9.47
CA THR A 171 21.97 -2.82 9.58
C THR A 171 23.13 -3.33 8.73
N GLY A 172 24.16 -2.49 8.57
CA GLY A 172 25.42 -2.92 7.95
C GLY A 172 25.34 -3.12 6.43
N LEU A 173 24.39 -2.45 5.75
CA LEU A 173 24.29 -2.53 4.29
C LEU A 173 25.63 -2.13 3.65
N THR A 174 26.25 -3.08 2.95
CA THR A 174 27.50 -2.87 2.22
C THR A 174 27.29 -3.24 0.77
N GLY A 175 27.66 -2.35 -0.15
CA GLY A 175 27.38 -2.48 -1.59
C GLY A 175 26.17 -1.64 -2.02
N PRO A 176 25.75 -1.74 -3.29
CA PRO A 176 24.55 -1.06 -3.79
C PRO A 176 23.27 -1.67 -3.17
N THR A 177 22.16 -0.93 -3.20
CA THR A 177 20.85 -1.54 -2.89
C THR A 177 20.52 -2.59 -3.96
N ALA A 178 20.06 -3.75 -3.52
CA ALA A 178 19.79 -4.88 -4.39
C ALA A 178 18.46 -5.54 -4.02
N SER A 179 17.85 -6.17 -5.02
CA SER A 179 16.70 -7.04 -4.82
C SER A 179 16.89 -8.36 -5.56
N ALA A 180 16.30 -9.42 -5.01
CA ALA A 180 16.31 -10.74 -5.63
C ALA A 180 15.09 -11.55 -5.19
N ILE A 181 14.60 -12.40 -6.09
CA ILE A 181 13.53 -13.34 -5.78
C ILE A 181 14.17 -14.61 -5.22
N ALA A 182 14.03 -14.83 -3.92
CA ALA A 182 14.50 -16.04 -3.25
C ALA A 182 13.53 -17.19 -3.45
N PRO A 183 13.95 -18.36 -3.97
CA PRO A 183 13.08 -19.53 -4.09
C PRO A 183 12.49 -19.94 -2.73
N THR A 184 11.27 -20.49 -2.74
CA THR A 184 10.62 -20.99 -1.52
C THR A 184 11.47 -22.01 -0.76
N ALA A 185 12.19 -22.89 -1.47
CA ALA A 185 13.11 -23.84 -0.84
C ALA A 185 14.23 -23.14 -0.05
N PHE A 186 14.84 -22.09 -0.62
CA PHE A 186 15.86 -21.30 0.09
C PHE A 186 15.25 -20.60 1.31
N VAL A 187 14.05 -20.06 1.18
CA VAL A 187 13.32 -19.39 2.27
C VAL A 187 13.00 -20.37 3.41
N ASP A 188 12.53 -21.57 3.08
CA ASP A 188 12.17 -22.60 4.05
C ASP A 188 13.42 -23.11 4.79
N GLU A 189 14.52 -23.35 4.07
CA GLU A 189 15.81 -23.71 4.68
C GLU A 189 16.36 -22.57 5.55
N LEU A 190 16.35 -21.33 5.07
CA LEU A 190 16.74 -20.16 5.86
C LEU A 190 15.95 -20.08 7.15
N ARG A 191 14.62 -20.19 7.07
CA ARG A 191 13.73 -20.12 8.23
C ARG A 191 14.06 -21.20 9.27
N ALA A 192 14.42 -22.40 8.84
CA ALA A 192 14.84 -23.51 9.70
C ALA A 192 16.22 -23.29 10.38
N LEU A 193 16.99 -22.28 9.96
CA LEU A 193 18.25 -21.89 10.61
C LEU A 193 18.09 -20.74 11.62
N LEU A 194 16.89 -20.17 11.79
CA LEU A 194 16.63 -18.98 12.60
C LEU A 194 16.00 -19.32 13.97
N ASP A 195 16.64 -20.20 14.73
CA ASP A 195 16.13 -20.68 16.04
C ASP A 195 16.73 -19.95 17.25
N GLY A 196 17.55 -18.92 17.03
CA GLY A 196 18.26 -18.20 18.10
C GLY A 196 18.18 -16.69 17.96
N ASP A 197 18.80 -15.98 18.90
CA ASP A 197 18.74 -14.52 19.01
C ASP A 197 19.91 -13.78 18.34
N GLY A 198 20.74 -14.52 17.58
CA GLY A 198 21.91 -13.94 16.91
C GLY A 198 21.58 -13.21 15.61
N ASP A 199 22.55 -12.50 15.07
CA ASP A 199 22.42 -11.86 13.77
C ASP A 199 22.58 -12.86 12.63
N THR A 200 21.92 -12.56 11.50
CA THR A 200 22.06 -13.29 10.24
C THR A 200 22.53 -12.34 9.15
N GLU A 201 23.64 -12.67 8.49
CA GLU A 201 24.13 -11.97 7.32
C GLU A 201 23.48 -12.53 6.06
N LEU A 202 22.82 -11.67 5.30
CA LEU A 202 22.29 -11.94 3.97
C LEU A 202 23.22 -11.34 2.92
N VAL A 203 23.53 -12.11 1.89
CA VAL A 203 24.41 -11.69 0.80
C VAL A 203 23.75 -12.01 -0.54
N ILE A 204 23.66 -10.98 -1.40
CA ILE A 204 23.31 -11.10 -2.82
C ILE A 204 24.56 -10.85 -3.64
N ASP A 205 25.00 -11.87 -4.36
CA ASP A 205 26.20 -11.86 -5.19
C ASP A 205 25.84 -12.35 -6.60
N GLY A 206 25.46 -11.41 -7.47
CA GLY A 206 24.87 -11.72 -8.77
C GLY A 206 23.59 -12.55 -8.60
N ASP A 207 23.61 -13.78 -9.11
CA ASP A 207 22.49 -14.72 -9.00
C ASP A 207 22.50 -15.54 -7.71
N ARG A 208 23.58 -15.45 -6.93
CA ARG A 208 23.75 -16.27 -5.73
C ARG A 208 23.22 -15.55 -4.50
N LEU A 209 22.35 -16.25 -3.78
CA LEU A 209 21.85 -15.87 -2.46
C LEU A 209 22.58 -16.67 -1.39
N THR A 210 23.01 -16.00 -0.33
CA THR A 210 23.59 -16.66 0.84
C THR A 210 23.00 -16.05 2.10
N ALA A 211 22.70 -16.90 3.08
CA ALA A 211 22.43 -16.46 4.45
C ALA A 211 23.36 -17.21 5.40
N THR A 212 24.01 -16.48 6.31
CA THR A 212 24.90 -17.05 7.32
C THR A 212 24.49 -16.54 8.71
N THR A 213 24.13 -17.47 9.59
CA THR A 213 23.78 -17.17 10.99
C THR A 213 25.03 -16.90 11.83
N ALA A 214 24.89 -16.21 12.97
CA ALA A 214 25.97 -16.01 13.94
C ALA A 214 26.61 -17.32 14.44
N ALA A 215 25.86 -18.44 14.43
CA ALA A 215 26.35 -19.77 14.77
C ALA A 215 27.16 -20.44 13.64
N GLY A 216 27.39 -19.75 12.52
CA GLY A 216 28.11 -20.26 11.35
C GLY A 216 27.30 -21.21 10.46
N ARG A 217 26.01 -21.44 10.77
CA ARG A 217 25.11 -22.20 9.86
C ARG A 217 24.83 -21.36 8.62
N ARG A 218 24.89 -21.98 7.44
CA ARG A 218 24.76 -21.30 6.14
C ARG A 218 23.79 -22.04 5.23
N VAL A 219 22.95 -21.28 4.53
CA VAL A 219 22.17 -21.72 3.39
C VAL A 219 22.60 -20.91 2.16
N THR A 220 22.63 -21.56 0.99
CA THR A 220 22.97 -20.93 -0.29
C THR A 220 21.96 -21.37 -1.32
N GLY A 221 21.53 -20.44 -2.17
CA GLY A 221 20.59 -20.70 -3.26
C GLY A 221 20.87 -19.81 -4.45
N GLU A 222 20.11 -20.02 -5.51
CA GLU A 222 20.13 -19.21 -6.72
C GLU A 222 18.81 -18.43 -6.81
N ARG A 223 18.87 -17.15 -7.17
CA ARG A 223 17.68 -16.32 -7.35
C ARG A 223 16.84 -16.84 -8.51
N ILE A 224 15.55 -16.52 -8.49
CA ILE A 224 14.69 -16.69 -9.67
C ILE A 224 14.95 -15.51 -10.62
N ASP A 225 15.33 -15.81 -11.86
CA ASP A 225 15.53 -14.81 -12.92
C ASP A 225 14.22 -14.50 -13.63
N GLN A 226 13.34 -13.80 -12.92
CA GLN A 226 12.08 -13.27 -13.45
C GLN A 226 11.81 -11.88 -12.89
N ASP A 227 11.04 -11.08 -13.61
CA ASP A 227 10.54 -9.82 -13.09
C ASP A 227 9.47 -10.08 -12.03
N TYR A 228 9.64 -9.48 -10.85
CA TYR A 228 8.61 -9.52 -9.82
C TYR A 228 7.50 -8.53 -10.17
N PRO A 229 6.21 -8.89 -10.04
CA PRO A 229 5.11 -7.95 -10.28
C PRO A 229 5.27 -6.66 -9.48
N ASP A 230 4.91 -5.51 -10.07
CA ASP A 230 4.90 -4.22 -9.37
C ASP A 230 3.76 -4.17 -8.34
N TYR A 231 3.99 -4.83 -7.21
CA TYR A 231 3.05 -4.96 -6.10
C TYR A 231 2.73 -3.61 -5.46
N ARG A 232 3.56 -2.58 -5.65
CA ARG A 232 3.37 -1.25 -5.06
C ARG A 232 2.16 -0.54 -5.63
N ARG A 233 1.83 -0.81 -6.90
CA ARG A 233 0.57 -0.37 -7.51
C ARG A 233 -0.65 -0.92 -6.79
N MET A 234 -0.55 -2.10 -6.17
CA MET A 234 -1.63 -2.75 -5.43
C MET A 234 -1.80 -2.20 -4.01
N LEU A 235 -0.85 -1.38 -3.51
CA LEU A 235 -0.89 -0.81 -2.15
C LEU A 235 -1.74 0.47 -2.04
N ARG A 236 -2.09 1.07 -3.19
CA ARG A 236 -2.97 2.24 -3.26
C ARG A 236 -4.42 1.81 -3.09
N LEU A 237 -4.79 1.49 -1.85
CA LEU A 237 -6.16 1.14 -1.48
C LEU A 237 -6.80 2.35 -0.80
N GLU A 238 -8.01 2.71 -1.24
CA GLU A 238 -8.89 3.62 -0.51
C GLU A 238 -9.99 2.78 0.13
N PRO A 239 -9.82 2.34 1.39
CA PRO A 239 -10.81 1.51 2.03
C PRO A 239 -12.06 2.31 2.40
N THR A 240 -13.21 1.69 2.24
CA THR A 240 -14.52 2.22 2.65
C THR A 240 -14.76 2.01 4.14
N HIS A 241 -14.28 0.89 4.69
CA HIS A 241 -14.37 0.56 6.11
C HIS A 241 -13.02 0.11 6.66
N GLN A 242 -12.72 0.51 7.89
CA GLN A 242 -11.59 0.02 8.69
C GLN A 242 -12.15 -0.57 9.98
N LEU A 243 -11.95 -1.87 10.18
CA LEU A 243 -12.57 -2.63 11.25
C LEU A 243 -11.49 -3.25 12.14
N PRO A 244 -11.30 -2.76 13.38
CA PRO A 244 -10.49 -3.46 14.36
C PRO A 244 -11.19 -4.78 14.73
N VAL A 245 -10.46 -5.88 14.69
CA VAL A 245 -10.99 -7.21 15.00
C VAL A 245 -10.04 -7.98 15.90
N ASP A 246 -10.62 -8.74 16.80
CA ASP A 246 -9.91 -9.74 17.58
C ASP A 246 -9.65 -10.98 16.71
N THR A 247 -8.38 -11.33 16.54
CA THR A 247 -7.95 -12.42 15.65
C THR A 247 -8.53 -13.76 16.08
N ALA A 248 -8.57 -14.04 17.38
CA ALA A 248 -9.08 -15.31 17.90
C ALA A 248 -10.61 -15.41 17.74
N ALA A 249 -11.33 -14.32 17.95
CA ALA A 249 -12.77 -14.23 17.70
C ALA A 249 -13.07 -14.40 16.21
N LEU A 250 -12.36 -13.68 15.33
CA LEU A 250 -12.56 -13.78 13.89
C LEU A 250 -12.27 -15.20 13.38
N ARG A 251 -11.18 -15.83 13.84
CA ARG A 251 -10.86 -17.23 13.48
C ARG A 251 -11.95 -18.19 13.95
N ARG A 252 -12.54 -18.00 15.13
CA ARG A 252 -13.68 -18.83 15.59
C ARG A 252 -14.91 -18.60 14.73
N THR A 253 -15.24 -17.36 14.40
CA THR A 253 -16.35 -16.99 13.52
C THR A 253 -16.17 -17.59 12.11
N LEU A 254 -14.96 -17.54 11.55
CA LEU A 254 -14.57 -18.24 10.33
C LEU A 254 -14.39 -19.75 10.54
N GLY A 255 -14.39 -20.28 11.75
CA GLY A 255 -14.42 -21.73 11.98
C GLY A 255 -15.83 -22.28 11.80
N SER A 256 -16.82 -21.54 12.29
CA SER A 256 -18.22 -22.00 12.36
C SER A 256 -19.16 -21.36 11.33
N GLY A 257 -18.75 -20.27 10.67
CA GLY A 257 -19.59 -19.54 9.71
C GLY A 257 -19.81 -20.29 8.40
N ALA A 258 -20.87 -19.94 7.66
CA ALA A 258 -21.14 -20.55 6.36
C ALA A 258 -20.02 -20.30 5.32
N THR A 259 -19.89 -21.21 4.35
CA THR A 259 -19.02 -21.09 3.17
C THR A 259 -19.85 -21.23 1.89
N ARG A 260 -19.37 -20.63 0.81
CA ARG A 260 -19.80 -20.94 -0.56
C ARG A 260 -18.67 -21.67 -1.28
N SER A 261 -18.97 -22.82 -1.85
CA SER A 261 -18.02 -23.51 -2.71
C SER A 261 -17.98 -22.80 -4.07
N MET A 262 -16.81 -22.30 -4.46
CA MET A 262 -16.60 -21.57 -5.71
C MET A 262 -15.38 -22.10 -6.45
N VAL A 263 -15.36 -21.93 -7.77
CA VAL A 263 -14.22 -22.30 -8.60
C VAL A 263 -13.45 -21.05 -8.98
N ARG A 264 -12.14 -21.02 -8.73
CA ARG A 264 -11.28 -19.92 -9.16
C ARG A 264 -11.21 -19.90 -10.68
N SER A 265 -11.49 -18.73 -11.27
CA SER A 265 -11.66 -18.57 -12.72
C SER A 265 -10.38 -18.84 -13.54
N GLN A 266 -9.21 -18.74 -12.94
CA GLN A 266 -7.92 -18.85 -13.63
C GLN A 266 -7.32 -20.26 -13.61
N ASP A 267 -7.49 -21.02 -12.53
CA ASP A 267 -6.87 -22.35 -12.35
C ASP A 267 -7.89 -23.49 -12.18
N GLY A 268 -9.19 -23.18 -12.13
CA GLY A 268 -10.24 -24.18 -11.99
C GLY A 268 -10.27 -24.86 -10.62
N THR A 269 -9.52 -24.36 -9.64
CA THR A 269 -9.44 -24.97 -8.30
C THR A 269 -10.67 -24.59 -7.49
N ALA A 270 -11.29 -25.60 -6.87
CA ALA A 270 -12.37 -25.38 -5.92
C ALA A 270 -11.82 -24.72 -4.64
N CYS A 271 -12.51 -23.70 -4.15
CA CYS A 271 -12.17 -22.99 -2.92
C CYS A 271 -13.42 -22.68 -2.12
N GLU A 272 -13.26 -22.63 -0.79
CA GLU A 272 -14.31 -22.19 0.10
C GLU A 272 -14.25 -20.67 0.29
N VAL A 273 -15.35 -20.00 0.00
CA VAL A 273 -15.46 -18.55 0.09
C VAL A 273 -16.30 -18.18 1.31
N SER A 274 -15.74 -17.33 2.17
CA SER A 274 -16.47 -16.67 3.25
C SER A 274 -17.03 -15.36 2.72
N VAL A 275 -18.32 -15.10 2.93
CA VAL A 275 -18.93 -13.82 2.56
C VAL A 275 -18.90 -12.91 3.78
N LEU A 276 -17.99 -11.94 3.76
CA LEU A 276 -17.87 -10.94 4.80
C LEU A 276 -18.92 -9.84 4.60
N THR A 277 -19.47 -9.34 5.70
CA THR A 277 -20.34 -8.17 5.73
C THR A 277 -19.98 -7.26 6.90
N VAL A 278 -20.38 -6.00 6.80
CA VAL A 278 -20.32 -5.04 7.90
C VAL A 278 -21.72 -4.86 8.43
N THR A 279 -21.93 -5.26 9.68
CA THR A 279 -23.23 -5.17 10.34
C THR A 279 -23.56 -3.72 10.71
N PRO A 280 -24.83 -3.38 10.99
CA PRO A 280 -25.23 -2.01 11.33
C PRO A 280 -24.54 -1.41 12.57
N ASP A 281 -24.03 -2.26 13.48
CA ASP A 281 -23.29 -1.82 14.67
C ASP A 281 -21.80 -1.52 14.37
N GLY A 282 -21.37 -1.70 13.11
CA GLY A 282 -20.01 -1.48 12.67
C GLY A 282 -19.06 -2.65 12.92
N SER A 283 -19.56 -3.84 13.27
CA SER A 283 -18.75 -5.05 13.42
C SER A 283 -18.74 -5.94 12.18
N LEU A 284 -17.70 -6.78 12.06
CA LEU A 284 -17.59 -7.75 10.98
C LEU A 284 -18.50 -8.97 11.24
N GLY A 285 -19.32 -9.32 10.27
CA GLY A 285 -20.15 -10.53 10.26
C GLY A 285 -19.86 -11.45 9.07
N ILE A 286 -20.40 -12.67 9.14
CA ILE A 286 -20.47 -13.58 7.99
C ILE A 286 -21.90 -13.51 7.47
N ALA A 287 -22.05 -13.11 6.21
CA ALA A 287 -23.35 -12.97 5.56
C ALA A 287 -23.89 -14.34 5.15
N ASP A 288 -25.18 -14.55 5.38
CA ASP A 288 -25.96 -15.60 4.74
C ASP A 288 -26.57 -15.11 3.41
N GLU A 289 -27.56 -15.82 2.87
CA GLU A 289 -28.24 -15.43 1.63
C GLU A 289 -29.13 -14.20 1.80
N ASP A 290 -29.71 -14.02 2.98
CA ASP A 290 -30.72 -12.99 3.29
C ASP A 290 -30.11 -11.73 3.92
N THR A 291 -28.82 -11.75 4.26
CA THR A 291 -28.12 -10.64 4.87
C THR A 291 -28.01 -9.44 3.92
N GLU A 292 -28.69 -8.34 4.26
CA GLU A 292 -28.57 -7.05 3.58
C GLU A 292 -27.24 -6.35 3.93
N GLY A 293 -26.65 -5.65 2.97
CA GLY A 293 -25.41 -4.87 3.17
C GLY A 293 -24.29 -5.21 2.17
N PRO A 294 -23.08 -4.65 2.37
CA PRO A 294 -21.94 -4.92 1.50
C PRO A 294 -21.47 -6.36 1.67
N ARG A 295 -21.44 -7.12 0.57
CA ARG A 295 -21.04 -8.53 0.55
C ARG A 295 -19.69 -8.68 -0.13
N ILE A 296 -18.70 -9.15 0.61
CA ILE A 296 -17.32 -9.26 0.15
C ILE A 296 -16.90 -10.72 0.24
N GLY A 297 -16.80 -11.38 -0.90
CA GLY A 297 -16.35 -12.76 -0.98
C GLY A 297 -14.85 -12.86 -0.81
N VAL A 298 -14.36 -13.68 0.11
CA VAL A 298 -12.93 -13.91 0.32
C VAL A 298 -12.67 -15.40 0.46
N ASN A 299 -11.59 -15.89 -0.18
CA ASN A 299 -11.14 -17.26 0.03
C ASN A 299 -10.81 -17.46 1.52
N ARG A 300 -11.51 -18.41 2.15
CA ARG A 300 -11.44 -18.67 3.60
C ARG A 300 -10.06 -19.16 4.03
N GLU A 301 -9.46 -20.05 3.26
CA GLU A 301 -8.12 -20.58 3.54
C GLU A 301 -7.11 -19.43 3.57
N PHE A 302 -7.13 -18.58 2.54
CA PHE A 302 -6.19 -17.47 2.44
C PHE A 302 -6.37 -16.45 3.57
N LEU A 303 -7.62 -16.21 3.98
CA LEU A 303 -7.91 -15.37 5.14
C LEU A 303 -7.37 -15.98 6.42
N LEU A 304 -7.62 -17.26 6.68
CA LEU A 304 -7.12 -17.94 7.87
C LEU A 304 -5.59 -17.99 7.93
N GLU A 305 -4.91 -18.20 6.81
CA GLU A 305 -3.45 -18.17 6.73
C GLU A 305 -2.90 -16.77 7.04
N ALA A 306 -3.48 -15.71 6.47
CA ALA A 306 -3.07 -14.34 6.76
C ALA A 306 -3.30 -13.95 8.23
N LEU A 307 -4.42 -14.41 8.83
CA LEU A 307 -4.70 -14.22 10.26
C LEU A 307 -3.70 -14.99 11.15
N ALA A 308 -3.26 -16.18 10.73
CA ALA A 308 -2.27 -16.97 11.45
C ALA A 308 -0.87 -16.35 11.38
N ALA A 309 -0.47 -15.87 10.19
CA ALA A 309 0.82 -15.24 9.94
C ALA A 309 1.01 -13.95 10.76
N GLY A 310 -0.09 -13.24 11.05
CA GLY A 310 -0.07 -12.07 11.91
C GLY A 310 0.35 -12.35 13.35
N GLY A 311 0.02 -13.52 13.90
CA GLY A 311 0.42 -13.95 15.25
C GLY A 311 0.00 -13.02 16.41
N ARG A 312 -0.94 -12.09 16.18
CA ARG A 312 -1.38 -11.08 17.17
C ARG A 312 -2.86 -11.21 17.50
N ASP A 313 -3.22 -10.70 18.67
CA ASP A 313 -4.60 -10.72 19.18
C ASP A 313 -5.51 -9.70 18.48
N GLN A 314 -4.94 -8.62 17.95
CA GLN A 314 -5.68 -7.52 17.31
C GLN A 314 -5.11 -7.17 15.95
N LEU A 315 -5.99 -6.91 14.99
CA LEU A 315 -5.65 -6.46 13.64
C LEU A 315 -6.75 -5.56 13.07
N VAL A 316 -6.46 -4.88 11.97
CA VAL A 316 -7.42 -4.02 11.26
C VAL A 316 -7.68 -4.59 9.88
N LEU A 317 -8.96 -4.86 9.59
CA LEU A 317 -9.42 -5.20 8.25
C LEU A 317 -9.85 -3.95 7.51
N GLU A 318 -9.28 -3.72 6.33
CA GLU A 318 -9.67 -2.62 5.45
C GLU A 318 -10.46 -3.15 4.25
N LEU A 319 -11.71 -2.71 4.12
CA LEU A 319 -12.67 -3.20 3.12
C LEU A 319 -13.02 -2.08 2.14
N GLY A 320 -12.69 -2.24 0.86
CA GLY A 320 -13.01 -1.27 -0.20
C GLY A 320 -14.35 -1.50 -0.93
N GLY A 321 -14.97 -2.67 -0.78
CA GLY A 321 -16.20 -3.07 -1.48
C GLY A 321 -16.10 -4.45 -2.13
N PRO A 322 -17.13 -4.92 -2.87
CA PRO A 322 -17.23 -6.31 -3.36
C PRO A 322 -16.13 -6.74 -4.34
N VAL A 323 -15.51 -5.78 -5.04
CA VAL A 323 -14.47 -6.00 -6.05
C VAL A 323 -13.12 -5.40 -5.65
N ALA A 324 -13.05 -4.75 -4.49
CA ALA A 324 -11.81 -4.19 -3.98
C ALA A 324 -11.05 -5.23 -3.13
N PRO A 325 -9.71 -5.22 -3.15
CA PRO A 325 -8.91 -6.05 -2.26
C PRO A 325 -9.26 -5.81 -0.78
N LEU A 326 -9.27 -6.90 -0.01
CA LEU A 326 -9.28 -6.85 1.45
C LEU A 326 -7.84 -6.66 1.93
N ALA A 327 -7.58 -5.61 2.72
CA ALA A 327 -6.30 -5.46 3.40
C ALA A 327 -6.40 -5.90 4.87
N ILE A 328 -5.33 -6.52 5.36
CA ILE A 328 -5.16 -6.98 6.74
C ILE A 328 -3.91 -6.27 7.26
N ARG A 329 -4.10 -5.33 8.19
CA ARG A 329 -3.03 -4.51 8.77
C ARG A 329 -2.83 -4.81 10.24
N PHE A 330 -1.60 -4.61 10.69
CA PHE A 330 -1.20 -4.81 12.08
C PHE A 330 -0.88 -3.45 12.70
N PRO A 331 -1.63 -2.98 13.72
CA PRO A 331 -1.42 -1.64 14.31
C PRO A 331 0.02 -1.37 14.75
N ASP A 332 0.70 -2.39 15.26
CA ASP A 332 2.07 -2.29 15.79
C ASP A 332 3.16 -2.49 14.72
N ARG A 333 2.79 -2.83 13.49
CA ARG A 333 3.70 -3.05 12.35
C ARG A 333 3.15 -2.38 11.10
N GLN A 334 3.39 -1.09 10.96
CA GLN A 334 2.87 -0.28 9.86
C GLN A 334 3.29 -0.79 8.47
N ASP A 335 4.46 -1.41 8.38
CA ASP A 335 5.04 -1.91 7.14
C ASP A 335 4.78 -3.41 6.86
N THR A 336 4.03 -4.08 7.74
CA THR A 336 3.56 -5.46 7.53
C THR A 336 2.07 -5.45 7.24
N PHE A 337 1.66 -6.09 6.16
CA PHE A 337 0.25 -6.27 5.82
C PHE A 337 0.05 -7.41 4.83
N SER A 338 -1.19 -7.88 4.73
CA SER A 338 -1.61 -8.84 3.71
C SER A 338 -2.76 -8.26 2.90
N LEU A 339 -2.78 -8.55 1.60
CA LEU A 339 -3.88 -8.23 0.69
C LEU A 339 -4.47 -9.52 0.14
N LEU A 340 -5.79 -9.63 0.14
CA LEU A 340 -6.53 -10.72 -0.47
C LEU A 340 -7.43 -10.16 -1.57
N MET A 341 -7.33 -10.71 -2.77
CA MET A 341 -8.23 -10.37 -3.88
C MET A 341 -9.63 -10.94 -3.59
N PRO A 342 -10.69 -10.17 -3.86
CA PRO A 342 -12.05 -10.64 -3.60
C PRO A 342 -12.46 -11.70 -4.63
N THR A 343 -13.35 -12.59 -4.22
CA THR A 343 -14.01 -13.55 -5.10
C THR A 343 -15.37 -13.00 -5.51
N ALA A 344 -15.63 -12.90 -6.82
CA ALA A 344 -16.91 -12.45 -7.34
C ALA A 344 -18.01 -13.44 -6.96
N LEU A 345 -19.06 -12.96 -6.28
CA LEU A 345 -20.13 -13.78 -5.70
C LEU A 345 -21.31 -14.07 -6.65
N SER A 346 -21.05 -14.06 -7.97
CA SER A 346 -22.05 -14.09 -9.06
C SER A 346 -23.23 -15.04 -8.84
#